data_AF-A0A1F6GQG4-F1
#
_entry.id   AF-A0A1F6GQG4-F1
#
_cell.length_a   1.000
_cell.length_b   1.000
_cell.length_c   1.000
_cell.angle_alpha   90.00
_cell.angle_beta   90.00
_cell.angle_gamma   90.00
#
_symmetry.space_group_name_H-M   'P 1'
#
loop_
_entity.id
_entity.type
_entity.pdbx_description
1 polymer ?
#
loop_
_entity_poly.entity_id
_entity_poly.type
_entity_poly.pdbx_seq_one_letter_code
_entity_poly.pdbx_strand_id
1 'polypeptide(L)'
;MFTLILCSLASVLIAALVVKPFFLSPEKPYFDPQAQPHVFDESLSLLEGLGELETDYRLGKLNAEEFEHLSLEIKRDYLKLKHES
;
A
#
# COMPACT_ATOMS: atom_id res chain seq x y z
N MET A 1 20.17 25.63 41.08
CA MET A 1 20.38 24.42 40.26
C MET A 1 19.16 23.51 40.21
N PHE A 2 18.57 23.15 41.36
CA PHE A 2 17.39 22.26 41.41
C PHE A 2 16.18 22.77 40.60
N THR A 3 15.94 24.09 40.62
CA THR A 3 14.86 24.75 39.86
C THR A 3 15.03 24.65 38.34
N LEU A 4 16.27 24.73 37.84
CA LEU A 4 16.56 24.60 36.41
C LEU A 4 16.34 23.16 35.94
N ILE A 5 16.73 22.19 36.75
CA ILE A 5 16.50 20.76 36.49
C ILE A 5 14.98 20.47 36.47
N LEU A 6 14.22 21.06 37.39
CA LEU A 6 12.77 20.90 37.44
C LEU A 6 12.10 21.49 36.19
N CYS A 7 12.54 22.68 35.75
CA CYS A 7 12.02 23.32 34.54
C CYS A 7 12.35 22.51 33.27
N SER A 8 13.57 21.96 33.17
CA SER A 8 13.92 21.11 32.03
C SER A 8 13.09 19.83 32.02
N LEU A 9 12.88 19.19 33.18
CA LEU A 9 12.07 17.98 33.27
C LEU A 9 10.61 18.24 32.87
N ALA A 10 10.03 19.35 33.35
CA ALA A 10 8.66 19.75 33.03
C ALA A 10 8.50 20.03 31.53
N SER A 11 9.48 20.69 30.89
CA SER A 11 9.43 20.98 29.45
C SER A 11 9.42 19.71 28.59
N VAL A 12 10.20 18.70 28.97
CA VAL A 12 10.24 17.40 28.27
C VAL A 12 8.91 16.66 28.44
N LEU A 13 8.33 16.70 29.64
CA LEU A 13 7.07 16.02 29.95
C LEU A 13 5.88 16.65 29.21
N ILE A 14 5.85 17.98 29.10
CA ILE A 14 4.85 18.72 28.32
C ILE A 14 5.03 18.44 26.82
N ALA A 15 6.26 18.45 26.31
CA ALA A 15 6.53 18.14 24.90
C ALA A 15 6.09 16.70 24.53
N ALA A 16 6.31 15.73 25.43
CA ALA A 16 5.86 14.36 25.24
C ALA A 16 4.33 14.23 25.18
N LEU A 17 3.59 15.05 25.95
CA LEU A 17 2.12 15.05 25.94
C LEU A 17 1.51 15.81 24.75
N VAL A 18 2.13 16.91 24.31
CA VAL A 18 1.57 17.81 23.29
C VAL A 18 1.91 17.38 21.86
N VAL A 19 3.15 16.93 21.61
CA VAL A 19 3.64 16.70 20.24
C VAL A 19 3.16 15.36 19.70
N LYS A 20 3.00 14.35 20.56
CA LYS A 20 2.54 13.04 20.12
C LYS A 20 1.96 12.28 21.31
N PRO A 21 0.63 12.17 21.45
CA PRO A 21 0.03 11.29 22.43
C PRO A 21 0.20 9.84 21.95
N PHE A 22 1.45 9.38 21.94
CA PHE A 22 1.85 8.04 21.51
C PHE A 22 1.13 6.96 22.33
N PHE A 23 0.72 7.29 23.56
CA PHE A 23 0.03 6.40 24.49
C PHE A 23 -1.51 6.46 24.40
N LEU A 24 -2.10 7.40 23.65
CA LEU A 24 -3.57 7.55 23.56
C LEU A 24 -4.12 7.21 22.19
N SER A 25 -3.27 6.89 21.21
CA SER A 25 -3.76 6.42 19.92
C SER A 25 -4.21 4.97 20.11
N PRO A 26 -5.52 4.66 20.00
CA PRO A 26 -5.97 3.29 20.04
C PRO A 26 -5.27 2.53 18.92
N GLU A 27 -4.70 1.39 19.25
CA GLU A 27 -4.09 0.47 18.29
C GLU A 27 -5.18 0.12 17.28
N LYS A 28 -5.08 0.67 16.06
CA LYS A 28 -6.05 0.32 15.02
C LYS A 28 -5.86 -1.16 14.74
N PRO A 29 -6.92 -1.98 14.79
CA PRO A 29 -6.80 -3.39 14.50
C PRO A 29 -6.27 -3.53 13.06
N TYR A 30 -5.32 -4.46 12.86
CA TYR A 30 -4.75 -4.73 11.55
C TYR A 30 -5.82 -5.14 10.52
N PHE A 31 -6.90 -5.77 11.00
CA PHE A 31 -8.11 -6.03 10.23
C PHE A 31 -9.26 -5.20 10.78
N ASP A 32 -9.88 -4.38 9.92
CA ASP A 32 -11.14 -3.72 10.23
C ASP A 32 -12.29 -4.64 9.79
N PRO A 33 -13.03 -5.28 10.72
CA PRO A 33 -14.16 -6.14 10.38
C PRO A 33 -15.36 -5.37 9.80
N GLN A 34 -15.33 -4.03 9.83
CA GLN A 34 -16.32 -3.16 9.18
C GLN A 34 -15.83 -2.62 7.82
N ALA A 35 -14.58 -2.89 7.43
CA ALA A 35 -14.16 -2.64 6.07
C ALA A 35 -15.07 -3.45 5.14
N GLN A 36 -15.79 -2.75 4.26
CA GLN A 36 -16.56 -3.42 3.23
C GLN A 36 -15.61 -4.37 2.49
N PRO A 37 -16.04 -5.61 2.18
CA PRO A 37 -15.21 -6.52 1.41
C PRO A 37 -14.80 -5.76 0.17
N HIS A 38 -13.48 -5.64 -0.04
CA HIS A 38 -12.97 -5.02 -1.25
C HIS A 38 -13.59 -5.80 -2.40
N VAL A 39 -14.51 -5.17 -3.14
CA VAL A 39 -15.12 -5.82 -4.29
C VAL A 39 -13.97 -6.04 -5.26
N PHE A 40 -13.68 -7.32 -5.52
CA PHE A 40 -12.62 -7.69 -6.43
C PHE A 40 -12.99 -7.17 -7.82
N ASP A 41 -12.15 -6.29 -8.36
CA ASP A 41 -12.27 -5.78 -9.73
C ASP A 41 -11.28 -6.55 -10.60
N GLU A 42 -11.81 -7.50 -11.36
CA GLU A 42 -11.03 -8.35 -12.25
C GLU A 42 -10.33 -7.54 -13.35
N SER A 43 -10.95 -6.44 -13.80
CA SER A 43 -10.36 -5.55 -14.80
C SER A 43 -9.15 -4.81 -14.25
N LEU A 44 -9.23 -4.35 -12.99
CA LEU A 44 -8.12 -3.73 -12.28
C LEU A 44 -7.00 -4.74 -12.04
N SER A 45 -7.33 -5.95 -11.61
CA SER A 45 -6.35 -7.01 -11.37
C SER A 45 -5.53 -7.35 -12.62
N LEU A 46 -6.18 -7.39 -13.81
CA LEU A 46 -5.47 -7.62 -15.07
C LEU A 46 -4.51 -6.48 -15.43
N LEU A 47 -4.89 -5.22 -15.14
CA LEU A 47 -4.02 -4.07 -15.37
C LEU A 47 -2.83 -4.04 -14.41
N GLU A 48 -3.06 -4.39 -13.14
CA GLU A 48 -1.98 -4.52 -12.15
C GLU A 48 -1.01 -5.64 -12.55
N GLY A 49 -1.53 -6.79 -13.01
CA GLY A 49 -0.72 -7.90 -13.52
C GLY A 49 0.14 -7.52 -14.74
N LEU A 50 -0.34 -6.63 -15.62
CA LEU A 50 0.46 -6.06 -16.71
C LEU A 50 1.64 -5.22 -16.20
N GLY A 51 1.44 -4.45 -15.13
CA GLY A 51 2.50 -3.67 -14.50
C GLY A 51 3.56 -4.53 -13.83
N GLU A 52 3.14 -5.63 -13.19
CA GLU A 52 4.07 -6.63 -12.65
C GLU A 52 4.87 -7.31 -13.76
N LEU A 53 4.21 -7.69 -14.86
CA LEU A 53 4.87 -8.28 -16.03
C LEU A 53 5.92 -7.34 -16.66
N GLU A 54 5.61 -6.05 -16.78
CA GLU A 54 6.58 -5.05 -17.24
C GLU A 54 7.78 -4.92 -16.31
N THR A 55 7.53 -4.99 -15.00
CA THR A 55 8.59 -4.96 -13.99
C THR A 55 9.50 -6.18 -14.13
N ASP A 56 8.93 -7.37 -14.30
CA ASP A 56 9.67 -8.61 -14.48
C ASP A 56 10.51 -8.61 -15.77
N TYR A 57 9.99 -8.05 -16.86
CA TYR A 57 10.76 -7.83 -18.08
C TYR A 57 11.94 -6.88 -17.86
N ARG A 58 11.73 -5.75 -17.18
CA ARG A 58 12.80 -4.78 -16.86
C ARG A 58 13.87 -5.37 -15.93
N LEU A 59 13.48 -6.30 -15.06
CA LEU A 59 14.40 -7.04 -14.19
C LEU A 59 15.15 -8.16 -14.94
N GLY A 60 14.85 -8.41 -16.21
CA GLY A 60 15.47 -9.45 -17.03
C GLY A 60 15.03 -10.86 -16.63
N LYS A 61 13.90 -11.01 -15.93
CA LYS A 61 13.32 -12.32 -15.59
C LYS A 61 12.66 -13.00 -16.80
N LEU A 62 12.30 -12.20 -17.80
CA LEU A 62 11.62 -12.61 -19.02
C LEU A 62 12.41 -12.13 -20.23
N ASN A 63 12.41 -12.93 -21.29
CA ASN A 63 12.89 -12.47 -22.59
C ASN A 63 11.81 -11.65 -23.32
N ALA A 64 12.17 -11.02 -24.44
CA ALA A 64 11.26 -10.13 -25.17
C ALA A 64 10.05 -10.86 -25.77
N GLU A 65 10.24 -12.10 -26.24
CA GLU A 65 9.18 -12.91 -26.86
C GLU A 65 8.16 -13.38 -25.81
N GLU A 66 8.64 -13.83 -24.64
CA GLU A 66 7.81 -14.21 -23.49
C GLU A 66 6.99 -13.02 -23.00
N PHE A 67 7.63 -11.85 -22.85
CA PHE A 67 6.94 -10.62 -22.46
C PHE A 67 5.85 -10.24 -23.47
N GLU A 68 6.16 -10.27 -24.76
CA GLU A 68 5.21 -9.90 -25.82
C GLU A 68 3.99 -10.82 -25.80
N HIS A 69 4.21 -12.14 -25.78
CA HIS A 69 3.15 -13.14 -25.76
C HIS A 69 2.23 -12.97 -24.54
N LEU A 70 2.81 -12.91 -23.33
CA LEU A 70 2.04 -12.78 -22.08
C LEU A 70 1.31 -11.43 -22.02
N SER A 71 1.93 -10.34 -22.47
CA SER A 71 1.29 -9.03 -22.48
C SER A 71 0.08 -8.99 -23.41
N LEU A 72 0.14 -9.68 -24.55
CA LEU A 72 -0.97 -9.77 -25.50
C LEU A 72 -2.13 -10.58 -24.94
N GLU A 73 -1.83 -11.68 -24.24
CA GLU A 73 -2.84 -12.51 -23.59
C GLU A 73 -3.63 -11.73 -22.54
N ILE A 74 -2.93 -11.06 -21.61
CA ILE A 74 -3.56 -10.26 -20.55
C ILE A 74 -4.39 -9.11 -21.15
N LYS A 75 -3.86 -8.41 -22.17
CA LYS A 75 -4.61 -7.33 -22.87
C LYS A 75 -5.86 -7.86 -23.56
N ARG A 76 -5.78 -9.02 -24.20
CA ARG A 76 -6.93 -9.65 -24.85
C ARG A 76 -8.02 -9.96 -23.83
N ASP A 77 -7.64 -10.52 -22.69
CA ASP A 77 -8.61 -10.93 -21.67
C ASP A 77 -9.23 -9.72 -20.96
N TYR A 78 -8.45 -8.65 -20.74
CA TYR A 78 -8.98 -7.36 -20.31
C TYR A 78 -10.03 -6.79 -21.28
N LEU A 79 -9.76 -6.84 -22.59
CA LEU A 79 -10.68 -6.33 -23.61
C LEU A 79 -11.96 -7.15 -23.72
N LYS A 80 -11.90 -8.47 -23.51
CA LYS A 80 -13.09 -9.34 -23.42
C LYS A 80 -13.94 -8.94 -22.23
N LEU A 81 -13.31 -8.83 -21.06
CA LEU A 81 -14.00 -8.48 -19.82
C LEU A 81 -14.71 -7.12 -19.93
N LYS A 82 -14.04 -6.14 -20.56
CA LYS A 82 -14.61 -4.82 -20.84
C LYS A 82 -15.76 -4.83 -21.86
N HIS A 83 -15.80 -5.79 -22.78
CA HIS A 83 -16.91 -5.92 -23.73
C HIS A 83 -18.12 -6.66 -23.13
N GLU A 84 -17.89 -7.50 -22.12
CA GLU A 84 -18.92 -8.28 -21.44
C GLU A 84 -19.60 -7.50 -20.30
N SER A 85 -18.93 -6.47 -19.76
CA SER A 85 -19.43 -5.53 -18.74
C SER A 85 -20.18 -4.33 -19.31
#